data_AF-A0A539D761-F1
#
_entry.id   AF-A0A539D761-F1
#
_cell.length_a   1.000
_cell.length_b   1.000
_cell.length_c   1.000
_cell.angle_alpha   90.00
_cell.angle_beta   90.00
_cell.angle_gamma   90.00
#
_symmetry.space_group_name_H-M   'P 1'
#
loop_
_entity.id
_entity.type
_entity.pdbx_description
1 polymer ?
#
loop_
_entity_poly.entity_id
_entity_poly.type
_entity_poly.pdbx_seq_one_letter_code
_entity_poly.pdbx_strand_id
1 'polypeptide(L)'
;MNRRRQPVGADGTDVWVEVMGGRPELVAAPGADIQDAGFGPPTMVDWAPVDGWSPSGRVELIEGHNLVIRTGDGFFARFHVVNVADGRVTVDWAVQLDRGNRELSTTPPIGDPEPAGREEE
;
A
#
# COMPACT_ATOMS: atom_id res chain seq x y z
N MET A 1 9.79 -1.43 -20.12
CA MET A 1 9.86 -0.99 -18.71
C MET A 1 11.31 -0.75 -18.33
N ASN A 2 11.70 0.52 -18.14
CA ASN A 2 13.04 0.86 -17.68
C ASN A 2 13.18 0.42 -16.21
N ARG A 3 13.91 -0.67 -15.96
CA ARG A 3 14.28 -1.12 -14.61
C ARG A 3 15.42 -0.26 -14.04
N ARG A 4 15.22 1.06 -13.95
CA ARG A 4 16.17 1.90 -13.21
C ARG A 4 15.93 1.65 -11.73
N ARG A 5 16.90 1.00 -11.08
CA ARG A 5 16.99 1.00 -9.62
C ARG A 5 17.15 2.45 -9.17
N GLN A 6 16.31 2.89 -8.25
CA GLN A 6 16.44 4.21 -7.65
C GLN A 6 17.25 4.07 -6.35
N PRO A 7 18.25 4.94 -6.10
CA PRO A 7 18.95 4.96 -4.82
C PRO A 7 18.02 5.27 -3.65
N VAL A 8 18.32 4.71 -2.47
CA VAL A 8 17.50 4.89 -1.26
C VAL A 8 17.39 6.36 -0.82
N GLY A 9 18.43 7.17 -1.04
CA GLY A 9 18.46 8.60 -0.69
C GLY A 9 18.16 9.56 -1.83
N ALA A 10 17.56 9.09 -2.94
CA ALA A 10 17.17 9.97 -4.03
C ALA A 10 15.91 10.76 -3.66
N ASP A 11 15.86 12.04 -4.07
CA ASP A 11 14.67 12.88 -3.95
C ASP A 11 13.52 12.24 -4.75
N GLY A 12 12.56 11.65 -4.05
CA GLY A 12 11.46 10.87 -4.64
C GLY A 12 11.48 9.37 -4.33
N THR A 13 12.39 8.88 -3.50
CA THR A 13 12.26 7.55 -2.87
C THR A 13 11.46 7.68 -1.59
N ASP A 14 10.24 7.13 -1.54
CA ASP A 14 9.44 7.08 -0.31
C ASP A 14 9.70 5.85 0.54
N VAL A 15 9.97 4.71 -0.11
CA VAL A 15 10.19 3.43 0.58
C VAL A 15 11.25 2.58 -0.14
N TRP A 16 11.97 1.77 0.63
CA TRP A 16 12.92 0.77 0.09
C TRP A 16 12.92 -0.50 0.93
N VAL A 17 13.50 -1.56 0.38
CA VAL A 17 13.67 -2.83 1.08
C VAL A 17 15.08 -2.92 1.65
N GLU A 18 15.18 -3.27 2.93
CA GLU A 18 16.42 -3.66 3.60
C GLU A 18 16.31 -5.10 4.09
N VAL A 19 17.45 -5.76 4.30
CA VAL A 19 17.49 -7.10 4.94
C VAL A 19 18.18 -6.95 6.28
N MET A 20 17.42 -7.15 7.36
CA MET A 20 17.89 -7.05 8.74
C MET A 20 17.78 -8.41 9.41
N GLY A 21 18.90 -8.95 9.91
CA GLY A 21 18.91 -10.26 10.57
C GLY A 21 18.37 -11.41 9.70
N GLY A 22 18.46 -11.30 8.36
CA GLY A 22 17.94 -12.26 7.40
C GLY A 22 16.46 -12.08 7.03
N ARG A 23 15.78 -11.05 7.56
CA ARG A 23 14.38 -10.76 7.25
C ARG A 23 14.28 -9.51 6.37
N PRO A 24 13.48 -9.53 5.29
CA PRO A 24 13.24 -8.32 4.51
C PRO A 24 12.31 -7.39 5.27
N GLU A 25 12.68 -6.12 5.36
CA GLU A 25 11.89 -5.03 5.93
C GLU A 25 11.60 -3.98 4.86
N LEU A 26 10.40 -3.41 4.87
CA LEU A 26 10.11 -2.17 4.16
C LEU A 26 10.42 -0.99 5.07
N VAL A 27 11.20 -0.05 4.56
CA VAL A 27 11.71 1.10 5.31
C VAL A 27 11.18 2.39 4.67
N ALA A 28 10.65 3.28 5.49
CA ALA A 28 10.15 4.58 5.10
C ALA A 28 11.27 5.63 5.03
N ALA A 29 11.23 6.48 4.01
CA ALA A 29 12.02 7.69 3.98
C ALA A 29 11.58 8.68 5.06
N PRO A 30 12.46 9.61 5.47
CA PRO A 30 12.04 10.73 6.31
C PRO A 30 10.85 11.48 5.68
N GLY A 31 9.74 11.58 6.42
CA GLY A 31 8.49 12.23 5.96
C GLY A 31 7.45 11.28 5.36
N ALA A 32 7.85 10.05 5.03
CA ALA A 32 6.94 8.95 4.71
C ALA A 32 6.64 8.12 5.97
N ASP A 33 5.53 7.40 5.95
CA ASP A 33 5.09 6.54 7.05
C ASP A 33 4.62 5.18 6.51
N ILE A 34 4.82 4.12 7.29
CA ILE A 34 4.37 2.77 6.94
C ILE A 34 3.65 2.14 8.12
N GLN A 35 2.60 1.37 7.85
CA GLN A 35 1.91 0.52 8.81
C GLN A 35 1.74 -0.89 8.23
N ASP A 36 1.90 -1.91 9.08
CA ASP A 36 1.42 -3.27 8.80
C ASP A 36 -0.04 -3.38 9.27
N ALA A 37 -0.96 -3.54 8.32
CA ALA A 37 -2.39 -3.68 8.56
C ALA A 37 -2.79 -5.15 8.82
N GLY A 38 -1.83 -6.08 8.80
CA GLY A 38 -2.00 -7.47 9.17
C GLY A 38 -2.26 -8.42 8.00
N PHE A 39 -2.38 -9.70 8.35
CA PHE A 39 -2.62 -10.81 7.43
C PHE A 39 -4.08 -10.82 6.94
N GLY A 40 -4.25 -10.91 5.63
CA GLY A 40 -5.58 -11.00 5.03
C GLY A 40 -5.55 -10.81 3.52
N PRO A 41 -6.71 -10.88 2.86
CA PRO A 41 -6.76 -10.61 1.43
C PRO A 41 -6.27 -9.18 1.12
N PRO A 42 -5.72 -8.90 -0.07
CA PRO A 42 -5.75 -7.53 -0.60
C PRO A 42 -7.23 -7.12 -0.59
N THR A 43 -7.69 -5.88 -0.60
CA THR A 43 -9.12 -5.53 -0.31
C THR A 43 -9.52 -5.57 1.16
N MET A 44 -8.73 -6.13 2.09
CA MET A 44 -9.03 -5.96 3.53
C MET A 44 -8.91 -4.50 3.97
N VAL A 45 -8.01 -3.75 3.35
CA VAL A 45 -7.71 -2.37 3.71
C VAL A 45 -8.32 -1.43 2.70
N ASP A 46 -9.38 -0.74 3.13
CA ASP A 46 -10.11 0.26 2.35
C ASP A 46 -9.66 1.69 2.63
N TRP A 47 -9.09 1.94 3.81
CA TRP A 47 -8.67 3.26 4.26
C TRP A 47 -7.31 3.23 4.93
N ALA A 48 -6.48 4.24 4.64
CA ALA A 48 -5.26 4.47 5.40
C ALA A 48 -5.57 4.90 6.84
N PRO A 49 -4.78 4.48 7.83
CA PRO A 49 -5.08 4.74 9.23
C PRO A 49 -4.91 6.23 9.58
N VAL A 50 -5.53 6.67 10.67
CA VAL A 50 -5.28 8.02 11.24
C VAL A 50 -3.97 8.01 12.04
N ASP A 51 -3.78 6.94 12.81
CA ASP A 51 -2.68 6.73 13.75
C ASP A 51 -2.14 5.29 13.66
N GLY A 52 -1.20 4.92 14.53
CA GLY A 52 -0.62 3.57 14.52
C GLY A 52 0.38 3.31 13.38
N TRP A 53 0.95 4.38 12.80
CA TRP A 53 2.13 4.29 11.93
C TRP A 53 3.31 3.72 12.72
N SER A 54 4.18 2.97 12.03
CA SER A 54 5.37 2.39 12.65
C SER A 54 6.30 3.50 13.18
N PRO A 55 6.55 3.58 14.50
CA PRO A 55 7.38 4.65 15.06
C PRO A 55 8.84 4.60 14.59
N SER A 56 9.31 3.43 14.15
CA SER A 56 10.65 3.23 13.59
C SER A 56 10.72 3.50 12.08
N GLY A 57 9.58 3.71 11.42
CA GLY A 57 9.47 3.77 9.96
C GLY A 57 9.77 2.43 9.28
N ARG A 58 9.71 1.31 10.01
CA ARG A 58 10.07 -0.03 9.52
C ARG A 58 8.96 -1.02 9.79
N VAL A 59 8.71 -1.91 8.83
CA VAL A 59 7.82 -3.08 8.98
C VAL A 59 8.44 -4.30 8.32
N GLU A 60 8.26 -5.48 8.92
CA GLU A 60 8.70 -6.75 8.32
C GLU A 60 7.81 -7.08 7.10
N LEU A 61 8.42 -7.52 6.01
CA LEU A 61 7.69 -8.00 4.83
C LEU A 61 7.35 -9.48 5.04
N ILE A 62 6.09 -9.73 5.37
CA ILE A 62 5.55 -11.06 5.68
C ILE A 62 4.54 -11.44 4.59
N GLU A 63 4.67 -12.63 4.02
CA GLU A 63 3.76 -13.13 2.98
C GLU A 63 2.30 -13.14 3.48
N GLY A 64 1.38 -12.62 2.66
CA GLY A 64 -0.04 -12.46 2.97
C GLY A 64 -0.41 -11.20 3.79
N HIS A 65 0.57 -10.39 4.20
CA HIS A 65 0.29 -9.13 4.92
C HIS A 65 -0.05 -7.97 3.98
N ASN A 66 -0.88 -7.07 4.49
CA ASN A 66 -1.23 -5.81 3.84
C ASN A 66 -0.48 -4.66 4.53
N LEU A 67 0.25 -3.87 3.76
CA LEU A 67 0.96 -2.70 4.24
C LEU A 67 0.32 -1.44 3.70
N VAL A 68 0.21 -0.42 4.53
CA VAL A 68 -0.23 0.93 4.14
C VAL A 68 0.95 1.87 4.20
N ILE A 69 1.09 2.71 3.19
CA ILE A 69 2.16 3.68 3.06
C ILE A 69 1.55 5.07 2.90
N ARG A 70 2.04 6.05 3.66
CA ARG A 70 1.91 7.46 3.33
C ARG A 70 3.24 7.95 2.75
N THR A 71 3.20 8.50 1.55
CA THR A 71 4.38 9.13 0.90
C THR A 71 4.71 10.47 1.57
N GLY A 72 5.93 10.96 1.35
CA GLY A 72 6.33 12.30 1.79
C GLY A 72 5.48 13.42 1.19
N ASP A 73 4.95 13.18 -0.02
CA ASP A 73 4.10 14.12 -0.76
C ASP A 73 2.60 14.02 -0.41
N GLY A 74 2.23 13.19 0.56
CA GLY A 74 0.86 13.08 1.08
C GLY A 74 -0.08 12.20 0.25
N PHE A 75 0.44 11.41 -0.68
CA PHE A 75 -0.28 10.31 -1.33
C PHE A 75 -0.27 9.04 -0.46
N PHE A 76 -1.21 8.14 -0.70
CA PHE A 76 -1.29 6.86 0.00
C PHE A 76 -1.15 5.68 -0.96
N ALA A 77 -0.55 4.59 -0.48
CA ALA A 77 -0.45 3.35 -1.23
C ALA A 77 -0.76 2.16 -0.33
N ARG A 78 -1.20 1.07 -0.96
CA ARG A 78 -1.35 -0.23 -0.31
C ARG A 78 -0.50 -1.26 -1.03
N PHE A 79 0.29 -2.01 -0.27
CA PHE A 79 0.98 -3.20 -0.75
C PHE A 79 0.33 -4.44 -0.13
N HIS A 80 0.18 -5.49 -0.92
CA HIS A 80 -0.12 -6.84 -0.45
C HIS A 80 1.08 -7.72 -0.77
N VAL A 81 1.69 -8.33 0.25
CA VAL A 81 2.90 -9.13 0.08
C VAL A 81 2.52 -10.51 -0.46
N VAL A 82 2.77 -10.73 -1.75
CA VAL A 82 2.38 -11.97 -2.45
C VAL A 82 3.35 -13.11 -2.17
N ASN A 83 4.65 -12.81 -2.15
CA ASN A 83 5.67 -13.81 -1.87
C ASN A 83 6.96 -13.20 -1.34
N VAL A 84 7.57 -13.88 -0.37
CA VAL A 84 8.88 -13.55 0.18
C VAL A 84 9.83 -14.73 -0.06
N ALA A 85 10.87 -14.51 -0.85
CA ALA A 85 11.89 -15.50 -1.16
C ALA A 85 13.29 -14.91 -1.01
N ASP A 86 14.31 -15.77 -1.03
CA ASP A 86 15.71 -15.36 -0.90
C ASP A 86 16.09 -14.32 -1.96
N GLY A 87 16.30 -13.09 -1.51
CA GLY A 87 16.69 -11.95 -2.36
C GLY A 87 15.58 -11.36 -3.23
N ARG A 88 14.31 -11.77 -3.05
CA ARG A 88 13.19 -11.22 -3.82
C ARG A 88 11.90 -11.15 -2.99
N VAL A 89 11.24 -10.00 -3.06
CA VAL A 89 9.87 -9.81 -2.57
C VAL A 89 8.98 -9.50 -3.76
N THR A 90 7.81 -10.12 -3.81
CA THR A 90 6.77 -9.85 -4.80
C THR A 90 5.58 -9.23 -4.08
N VAL A 91 5.08 -8.11 -4.59
CA VAL A 91 3.93 -7.40 -4.03
C VAL A 91 2.93 -7.07 -5.12
N ASP A 92 1.65 -7.15 -4.78
CA ASP A 92 0.60 -6.45 -5.48
C ASP A 92 0.43 -5.07 -4.85
N TRP A 93 0.21 -4.05 -5.66
CA TRP A 93 0.16 -2.68 -5.15
C TRP A 93 -0.82 -1.80 -5.91
N ALA A 94 -1.29 -0.77 -5.22
CA ALA A 94 -2.04 0.33 -5.80
C ALA A 94 -1.67 1.63 -5.08
N VAL A 95 -1.80 2.75 -5.77
CA VAL A 95 -1.54 4.10 -5.25
C VAL A 95 -2.76 5.00 -5.47
N GLN A 96 -3.10 5.77 -4.45
CA GLN A 96 -4.08 6.85 -4.46
C GLN A 96 -3.35 8.17 -4.74
N LEU A 97 -3.73 8.86 -5.82
CA LEU A 97 -3.07 10.08 -6.30
C LEU A 97 -3.80 11.36 -5.87
N ASP A 98 -4.91 11.27 -5.15
CA ASP A 98 -5.55 12.42 -4.52
C ASP A 98 -4.89 12.72 -3.16
N ARG A 99 -4.20 13.86 -3.05
CA ARG A 99 -3.36 14.18 -1.89
C ARG A 99 -4.22 14.33 -0.63
N GLY A 100 -3.82 13.65 0.44
CA GLY A 100 -4.54 13.68 1.72
C GLY A 100 -5.81 12.82 1.74
N ASN A 101 -6.26 12.29 0.60
CA ASN A 101 -7.35 11.34 0.56
C ASN A 101 -6.85 9.95 0.97
N ARG A 102 -7.42 9.43 2.06
CA ARG A 102 -7.01 8.16 2.67
C ARG A 102 -7.73 6.95 2.09
N GLU A 103 -8.64 7.13 1.13
CA GLU A 103 -9.38 6.02 0.52
C GLU A 103 -8.47 5.23 -0.44
N LEU A 104 -8.32 3.94 -0.14
CA LEU A 104 -7.43 2.99 -0.84
C LEU A 104 -8.20 1.94 -1.65
N SER A 105 -9.51 1.89 -1.49
CA SER A 105 -10.38 0.97 -2.19
C SER A 105 -11.51 1.77 -2.81
N THR A 106 -11.62 1.69 -4.12
CA THR A 106 -12.87 2.07 -4.77
C THR A 106 -13.81 0.90 -4.53
N THR A 107 -14.59 0.92 -3.45
CA THR A 107 -15.83 0.16 -3.47
C THR A 107 -16.58 0.69 -4.68
N PRO A 108 -16.79 -0.09 -5.77
CA PRO A 108 -17.63 0.39 -6.85
C PRO A 108 -18.95 0.77 -6.19
N PRO A 109 -19.59 1.92 -6.52
CA PRO A 109 -20.91 2.20 -6.00
C PRO A 109 -21.74 0.93 -6.24
N ILE A 110 -22.25 0.34 -5.16
CA ILE A 110 -23.17 -0.80 -5.23
C ILE A 110 -24.20 -0.34 -6.24
N GLY A 111 -24.21 -0.98 -7.42
CA GLY A 111 -24.92 -0.45 -8.57
C GLY A 111 -26.28 0.00 -8.11
N ASP A 112 -26.60 1.29 -8.32
CA ASP A 112 -27.97 1.75 -8.17
C ASP A 112 -28.83 0.68 -8.86
N PRO A 113 -29.85 0.12 -8.18
CA PRO A 113 -30.72 -0.82 -8.87
C PRO A 113 -31.20 -0.11 -10.13
N GLU A 114 -30.89 -0.67 -11.30
CA GLU A 114 -31.47 -0.19 -12.56
C GLU A 114 -32.96 0.01 -12.28
N PRO A 115 -33.53 1.20 -12.58
CA PRO A 115 -34.94 1.40 -12.39
C PRO A 115 -35.65 0.36 -13.23
N ALA A 116 -36.36 -0.56 -12.56
CA ALA A 116 -37.18 -1.59 -13.18
C ALA A 116 -37.98 -0.92 -14.30
N GLY A 117 -37.85 -1.45 -15.51
CA GLY A 117 -38.41 -0.86 -16.72
C GLY A 117 -39.84 -0.41 -16.49
N ARG A 118 -40.14 0.84 -16.85
CA ARG A 118 -41.49 1.18 -17.29
C ARG A 118 -41.71 0.38 -18.57
N GLU A 119 -42.33 -0.78 -18.45
CA GLU A 119 -43.20 -1.23 -19.51
C GLU A 119 -44.46 -0.37 -19.38
N GLU A 120 -44.49 0.64 -20.26
CA GLU A 120 -45.64 1.45 -20.56
C GLU A 120 -46.74 0.56 -21.15
N GLU A 121 -47.97 0.82 -20.66
CA GLU A 121 -49.31 0.47 -21.14
C GLU A 121 -49.50 -0.48 -22.34
#